data_AF-A0A429WE57-F1
#
_entry.id   AF-A0A429WE57-F1
#
_cell.length_a   1.000
_cell.length_b   1.000
_cell.length_c   1.000
_cell.angle_alpha   90.00
_cell.angle_beta   90.00
_cell.angle_gamma   90.00
#
_symmetry.space_group_name_H-M   'P 1'
#
loop_
_entity.id
_entity.type
_entity.pdbx_description
1 polymer ?
#
loop_
_entity_poly.entity_id
_entity_poly.type
_entity_poly.pdbx_seq_one_letter_code
_entity_poly.pdbx_strand_id
1 'polypeptide(L)' 'MIGHVDLRAHPTPYMVHRCLLGMGVHREWRRSGIGQRLLDVAIEWAKADQQLEWIDLQIVDCNV' A
#
# COMPACT_ATOMS: atom_id res chain seq x y z
N MET A 1 -7.85 13.19 8.89
CA MET A 1 -7.44 12.31 7.77
C MET A 1 -8.31 11.06 7.79
N ILE A 2 -8.95 10.69 6.67
CA ILE A 2 -9.91 9.56 6.61
C ILE A 2 -9.29 8.22 6.18
N GLY A 3 -8.06 8.26 5.64
CA GLY A 3 -7.24 7.10 5.34
C GLY A 3 -5.86 7.52 4.82
N HIS A 4 -4.95 6.56 4.70
CA HIS A 4 -3.61 6.74 4.14
C HIS A 4 -3.14 5.48 3.43
N VAL A 5 -2.16 5.66 2.54
CA VAL A 5 -1.36 4.61 1.92
C VAL A 5 0.07 5.10 1.79
N ASP A 6 1.02 4.19 1.98
CA ASP A 6 2.45 4.42 1.84
C ASP A 6 3.12 3.26 1.11
N LEU A 7 4.14 3.59 0.33
CA LEU A 7 5.03 2.64 -0.32
C LEU A 7 6.44 2.85 0.20
N ARG A 8 7.09 1.77 0.62
CA ARG A 8 8.44 1.80 1.20
C ARG A 8 9.33 0.77 0.52
N ALA A 9 10.60 1.10 0.32
CA ALA A 9 11.56 0.14 -0.21
C ALA A 9 11.69 -1.07 0.74
N HIS A 10 11.92 -2.26 0.17
CA HIS A 10 12.24 -3.42 0.99
C HIS A 10 13.58 -3.19 1.73
N PRO A 11 13.69 -3.52 3.04
CA PRO A 11 14.92 -3.32 3.80
C PRO A 11 16.09 -4.21 3.35
N THR A 12 15.78 -5.28 2.62
CA THR A 12 16.78 -6.21 2.06
C THR A 12 17.33 -5.69 0.72
N PRO A 13 18.66 -5.48 0.56
CA PRO A 13 19.25 -4.89 -0.65
C PRO A 13 18.98 -5.65 -1.95
N TYR A 14 18.72 -6.95 -1.88
CA TYR A 14 18.44 -7.79 -3.06
C TYR A 14 16.95 -7.79 -3.47
N MET A 15 16.11 -7.05 -2.75
CA MET A 15 14.66 -6.99 -2.95
C MET A 15 14.20 -5.59 -3.39
N VAL A 16 15.10 -4.83 -4.02
CA VAL A 16 14.79 -3.47 -4.52
C VAL A 16 13.70 -3.43 -5.59
N HIS A 17 13.47 -4.56 -6.27
CA HIS A 17 12.37 -4.73 -7.23
C HIS A 17 11.01 -4.94 -6.54
N ARG A 18 10.97 -4.82 -5.21
CA ARG A 18 9.77 -4.98 -4.38
C ARG A 18 9.61 -3.78 -3.46
N CYS A 19 8.37 -3.36 -3.25
CA CYS A 19 8.02 -2.37 -2.25
C CYS A 19 7.01 -2.92 -1.26
N LEU A 20 7.09 -2.45 -0.01
CA LEU A 20 6.12 -2.73 1.04
C LEU A 20 5.01 -1.67 0.99
N LEU A 21 3.76 -2.11 0.95
CA LEU A 21 2.59 -1.23 1.04
C LEU A 21 2.00 -1.27 2.44
N GLY A 22 1.99 -0.11 3.10
CA GLY A 22 1.21 0.15 4.31
C GLY A 22 -0.04 0.95 3.97
N MET A 23 -1.16 0.66 4.62
CA MET A 23 -2.35 1.50 4.51
C MET A 23 -3.30 1.35 5.70
N GLY A 24 -4.19 2.33 5.87
CA GLY A 24 -5.26 2.26 6.84
C GLY A 24 -6.39 3.24 6.53
N VAL A 25 -7.62 2.83 6.83
CA VAL A 25 -8.83 3.67 6.71
C VAL A 25 -9.46 3.84 8.08
N HIS A 26 -9.86 5.07 8.39
CA HIS A 26 -10.57 5.38 9.62
C HIS A 26 -11.81 4.49 9.77
N ARG A 27 -12.07 3.96 10.96
CA ARG A 27 -13.06 2.88 11.18
C ARG A 27 -14.47 3.24 10.68
N GLU A 28 -14.90 4.48 10.90
CA GLU A 28 -16.20 5.01 10.47
C GLU A 28 -16.37 5.07 8.95
N TRP A 29 -15.26 5.05 8.22
CA TRP A 29 -15.23 5.15 6.76
C TRP A 29 -14.82 3.83 6.09
N ARG A 30 -14.80 2.72 6.82
CA ARG A 30 -14.64 1.39 6.22
C ARG A 30 -15.86 1.03 5.38
N ARG A 31 -15.69 0.12 4.41
CA ARG A 31 -16.75 -0.31 3.46
C ARG A 31 -17.35 0.82 2.60
N SER A 32 -16.68 1.97 2.51
CA SER A 32 -17.08 3.12 1.68
C SER A 32 -16.31 3.24 0.35
N GLY A 33 -15.46 2.26 0.03
CA GLY A 33 -14.62 2.27 -1.17
C GLY A 33 -13.32 3.07 -1.07
N ILE A 34 -13.05 3.74 0.07
CA ILE A 34 -11.79 4.48 0.29
C ILE A 34 -10.56 3.57 0.18
N GLY A 35 -10.63 2.37 0.77
CA GLY A 35 -9.51 1.42 0.71
C GLY A 35 -9.15 1.05 -0.72
N GLN A 36 -10.15 0.83 -1.56
CA GLN A 36 -9.94 0.54 -2.98
C GLN A 36 -9.25 1.71 -3.69
N ARG A 37 -9.75 2.94 -3.49
CA ARG A 37 -9.12 4.14 -4.09
C ARG A 37 -7.67 4.33 -3.67
N LEU A 38 -7.35 4.05 -2.41
CA LEU A 38 -5.97 4.12 -1.92
C LEU A 38 -5.08 3.07 -2.58
N LEU A 39 -5.57 1.85 -2.75
CA LEU A 39 -4.86 0.80 -3.48
C LEU A 39 -4.66 1.16 -4.95
N ASP A 40 -5.68 1.69 -5.62
CA ASP A 40 -5.58 2.08 -7.03
C ASP A 40 -4.49 3.14 -7.23
N VAL A 41 -4.44 4.17 -6.37
CA VAL A 41 -3.39 5.20 -6.40
C VAL A 41 -1.99 4.62 -6.18
N ALA A 42 -1.84 3.70 -5.22
CA ALA A 42 -0.55 3.08 -4.94
C ALA A 42 -0.07 2.16 -6.08
N ILE A 43 -1.00 1.40 -6.69
CA ILE A 43 -0.71 0.54 -7.83
C ILE A 43 -0.29 1.38 -9.04
N GLU A 44 -1.02 2.46 -9.34
CA GLU A 44 -0.67 3.33 -10.46
C GLU A 44 0.67 4.04 -10.25
N TRP A 45 0.98 4.44 -9.01
CA TRP A 45 2.31 4.97 -8.70
C TRP A 45 3.41 3.91 -8.90
N ALA A 46 3.20 2.69 -8.40
CA ALA A 46 4.20 1.63 -8.52
C ALA A 46 4.45 1.21 -9.97
N LYS A 47 3.41 1.16 -10.81
CA LYS A 47 3.53 0.88 -12.25
C LYS A 47 4.34 1.92 -13.01
N ALA A 48 4.41 3.16 -12.52
CA ALA A 48 5.22 4.21 -13.13
C ALA A 48 6.73 4.02 -12.86
N ASP A 49 7.09 3.19 -11.87
CA ASP A 49 8.48 2.83 -11.57
C ASP A 49 8.87 1.56 -12.34
N GLN A 50 9.88 1.67 -13.21
CA GLN A 50 10.35 0.56 -14.03
C GLN A 50 11.14 -0.51 -13.25
N GLN A 51 11.54 -0.21 -12.02
CA GLN A 51 12.29 -1.14 -11.17
C GLN A 51 11.36 -1.98 -10.29
N LEU A 52 10.12 -1.52 -10.05
CA LEU A 52 9.17 -2.23 -9.20
C LEU A 52 8.43 -3.31 -9.97
N GLU A 53 8.58 -4.54 -9.51
CA GLU A 53 7.88 -5.72 -10.04
C GLU A 53 6.80 -6.23 -9.07
N TRP A 54 6.97 -5.99 -7.77
CA TRP A 54 6.06 -6.51 -6.73
C TRP A 54 5.71 -5.48 -5.67
N ILE A 55 4.46 -5.55 -5.22
CA ILE A 55 3.94 -4.81 -4.05
C ILE A 55 3.57 -5.83 -2.97
N ASP A 56 4.24 -5.75 -1.83
CA ASP A 56 3.99 -6.58 -0.65
C ASP A 56 3.06 -5.85 0.32
N LEU A 57 1.83 -6.34 0.44
CA LEU A 57 0.83 -5.76 1.35
C LEU A 57 1.14 -6.11 2.81
N GLN A 58 1.40 -5.10 3.63
CA GLN A 58 1.51 -5.22 5.09
C GLN A 58 0.28 -4.62 5.76
N ILE A 59 -0.66 -5.49 6.15
CA ILE A 59 -1.82 -5.09 6.95
C ILE A 59 -1.45 -5.29 8.43
N VAL A 60 -1.63 -4.26 9.25
CA VAL A 60 -1.48 -4.42 10.71
C VAL A 60 -2.67 -5.25 11.21
N ASP A 61 -2.37 -6.37 11.85
CA ASP A 61 -3.28 -7.49 12.20
C ASP A 61 -4.37 -7.15 13.26
N CYS A 62 -4.79 -5.90 13.37
CA CYS A 62 -5.98 -5.49 14.12
C CYS A 62 -7.22 -5.34 13.23
N ASN A 63 -7.27 -6.12 12.14
CA ASN A 63 -8.46 -6.28 11.31
C ASN A 63 -9.40 -7.35 11.91
N VAL A 64 -9.95 -7.05 13.10
CA VAL A 64 -11.15 -7.70 13.66
C VAL A 64 -12.39 -6.85 13.37
#